data_AF-A0A0F8GMM1-F1
#
_entry.id   AF-A0A0F8GMM1-F1
#
_cell.length_a   1.000
_cell.length_b   1.000
_cell.length_c   1.000
_cell.angle_alpha   90.00
_cell.angle_beta   90.00
_cell.angle_gamma   90.00
#
_symmetry.space_group_name_H-M   'P 1'
#
loop_
_entity.id
_entity.type
_entity.pdbx_description
1 polymer ?
#
loop_
_entity_poly.entity_id
_entity_poly.type
_entity_poly.pdbx_seq_one_letter_code
_entity_poly.pdbx_strand_id
1 'polypeptide(L)'
;MTKKASTVTSPVVTVNATINGAKDNRLREASPETVFQDKPFIDVGGINGVGRYRDVMWFNLSEYTDSTVVINANLSLYWYHPSESTRPEDTVIEIYRPASAWSPNYVSWNNRDKDLAWMNPGGDWYDKNGVLQGSTPYATITFKGSDLPDNIYHEIDVTDLVNEYVSGKYENTGFLIKTRTESNNYIAFYSSDCGNENQEPKLQLEYI
;
A
#
# COMPACT_ATOMS: atom_id res chain seq x y z
N MET A 1 17.48 13.68 -55.92
CA MET A 1 17.57 14.16 -54.51
C MET A 1 16.27 13.79 -53.82
N THR A 2 16.29 12.77 -52.97
CA THR A 2 15.10 12.29 -52.26
C THR A 2 14.93 13.12 -50.99
N LYS A 3 13.85 13.90 -50.93
CA LYS A 3 13.54 14.76 -49.77
C LYS A 3 13.15 13.86 -48.60
N LYS A 4 14.00 13.78 -47.58
CA LYS A 4 13.73 13.02 -46.35
C LYS A 4 12.57 13.71 -45.63
N ALA A 5 11.45 13.00 -45.47
CA ALA A 5 10.31 13.50 -44.73
C ALA A 5 10.71 13.72 -43.27
N SER A 6 10.46 14.91 -42.75
CA SER A 6 10.69 15.25 -41.34
C SER A 6 9.58 14.58 -40.52
N THR A 7 9.93 13.61 -39.69
CA THR A 7 9.02 13.02 -38.71
C THR A 7 8.68 14.07 -37.67
N VAL A 8 7.46 14.59 -37.73
CA VAL A 8 6.88 15.42 -36.67
C VAL A 8 6.44 14.45 -35.57
N THR A 9 7.21 14.36 -34.50
CA THR A 9 6.78 13.68 -33.27
C THR A 9 5.86 14.64 -32.51
N SER A 10 4.58 14.29 -32.39
CA SER A 10 3.66 14.99 -31.50
C SER A 10 4.20 14.97 -30.06
N PRO A 11 4.03 16.04 -29.27
CA PRO A 11 4.42 16.02 -27.88
C PRO A 11 3.62 14.94 -27.15
N VAL A 12 4.32 14.09 -26.39
CA VAL A 12 3.69 13.16 -25.45
C VAL A 12 3.06 14.00 -24.35
N VAL A 13 1.75 13.90 -24.17
CA VAL A 13 1.01 14.65 -23.15
C VAL A 13 0.87 13.79 -21.92
N THR A 14 1.45 14.26 -20.82
CA THR A 14 1.32 13.60 -19.53
C THR A 14 0.05 14.06 -18.81
N VAL A 15 -0.65 13.11 -18.19
CA VAL A 15 -1.88 13.32 -17.42
C VAL A 15 -1.64 12.96 -15.96
N ASN A 16 -2.19 13.75 -15.04
CA ASN A 16 -2.17 13.49 -13.61
C ASN A 16 -3.56 13.07 -13.14
N ALA A 17 -3.63 12.03 -12.31
CA ALA A 17 -4.86 11.60 -11.66
C ALA A 17 -4.64 11.34 -10.17
N THR A 18 -5.68 11.58 -9.36
CA THR A 18 -5.71 11.19 -7.95
C THR A 18 -6.85 10.21 -7.75
N ILE A 19 -6.52 9.04 -7.24
CA ILE A 19 -7.46 7.96 -6.95
C ILE A 19 -7.67 7.93 -5.44
N ASN A 20 -8.92 8.13 -5.02
CA ASN A 20 -9.37 8.09 -3.63
C ASN A 20 -10.26 6.86 -3.40
N GLY A 21 -10.81 6.73 -2.19
CA GLY A 21 -11.75 5.66 -1.86
C GLY A 21 -11.05 4.29 -1.78
N ALA A 22 -9.88 4.27 -1.13
CA ALA A 22 -9.17 3.04 -0.86
C ALA A 22 -10.06 2.10 -0.03
N LYS A 23 -10.05 0.82 -0.35
CA LYS A 23 -10.52 -0.20 0.60
C LYS A 23 -9.31 -0.59 1.42
N ASP A 24 -9.35 -0.41 2.72
CA ASP A 24 -8.25 -0.78 3.61
C ASP A 24 -8.75 -1.61 4.80
N ASN A 25 -7.90 -2.50 5.28
CA ASN A 25 -8.22 -3.39 6.39
C ASN A 25 -6.95 -3.72 7.17
N ARG A 26 -6.96 -3.26 8.43
CA ARG A 26 -6.00 -3.66 9.44
C ARG A 26 -6.02 -5.16 9.70
N LEU A 27 -4.84 -5.77 9.70
CA LEU A 27 -4.59 -7.15 10.14
C LEU A 27 -3.85 -7.13 11.48
N ARG A 28 -4.46 -7.72 12.52
CA ARG A 28 -3.92 -7.68 13.89
C ARG A 28 -3.73 -9.07 14.48
N GLU A 29 -2.50 -9.43 14.82
CA GLU A 29 -2.15 -10.75 15.36
C GLU A 29 -2.89 -11.09 16.67
N ALA A 30 -3.04 -10.12 17.57
CA ALA A 30 -3.73 -10.31 18.85
C ALA A 30 -5.26 -10.41 18.75
N SER A 31 -5.83 -10.13 17.58
CA SER A 31 -7.27 -10.26 17.32
C SER A 31 -7.47 -10.96 15.97
N PRO A 32 -7.05 -12.23 15.86
CA PRO A 32 -6.72 -12.79 14.57
C PRO A 32 -7.93 -13.08 13.67
N GLU A 33 -9.11 -13.17 14.28
CA GLU A 33 -10.39 -13.39 13.59
C GLU A 33 -11.22 -12.11 13.41
N THR A 34 -10.75 -10.97 13.96
CA THR A 34 -11.50 -9.72 13.89
C THR A 34 -11.28 -9.03 12.56
N VAL A 35 -12.38 -8.61 11.91
CA VAL A 35 -12.38 -7.76 10.72
C VAL A 35 -12.45 -6.30 11.18
N PHE A 36 -11.54 -5.46 10.68
CA PHE A 36 -11.36 -4.06 11.12
C PHE A 36 -11.67 -3.04 10.01
N GLN A 37 -12.59 -3.35 9.11
CA GLN A 37 -12.94 -2.54 7.94
C GLN A 37 -13.40 -1.10 8.29
N ASP A 38 -14.01 -0.88 9.45
CA ASP A 38 -14.67 0.38 9.83
C ASP A 38 -13.84 1.19 10.83
N LYS A 39 -12.52 1.00 10.85
CA LYS A 39 -11.63 1.63 11.83
C LYS A 39 -10.87 2.79 11.19
N PRO A 40 -10.65 3.89 11.93
CA PRO A 40 -10.10 5.13 11.37
C PRO A 40 -8.57 5.08 11.16
N PHE A 41 -7.95 3.91 11.16
CA PHE A 41 -6.50 3.76 11.15
C PHE A 41 -6.00 2.59 10.30
N ILE A 42 -4.92 2.89 9.57
CA ILE A 42 -4.01 1.93 8.95
C ILE A 42 -2.80 1.83 9.86
N ASP A 43 -2.56 0.67 10.45
CA ASP A 43 -1.47 0.49 11.40
C ASP A 43 -0.56 -0.69 11.04
N VAL A 44 0.74 -0.48 11.23
CA VAL A 44 1.77 -1.46 10.86
C VAL A 44 2.87 -1.51 11.91
N GLY A 45 3.57 -2.63 11.97
CA GLY A 45 4.69 -2.82 12.89
C GLY A 45 4.37 -3.80 14.00
N GLY A 46 5.06 -3.63 15.13
CA GLY A 46 4.85 -4.49 16.29
C GLY A 46 4.90 -3.74 17.60
N ILE A 47 4.13 -4.23 18.56
CA ILE A 47 4.17 -3.80 19.96
C ILE A 47 4.54 -5.01 20.81
N ASN A 48 5.63 -4.93 21.58
CA ASN A 48 6.03 -6.01 22.47
C ASN A 48 4.92 -6.37 23.47
N GLY A 49 4.67 -7.66 23.64
CA GLY A 49 3.60 -8.18 24.51
C GLY A 49 2.19 -8.06 23.93
N VAL A 50 2.03 -7.43 22.75
CA VAL A 50 0.74 -7.36 22.04
C VAL A 50 0.81 -8.16 20.74
N GLY A 51 1.79 -7.91 19.88
CA GLY A 51 1.96 -8.64 18.61
C GLY A 51 2.10 -7.72 17.41
N ARG A 52 1.91 -8.30 16.23
CA ARG A 52 2.15 -7.69 14.91
C ARG A 52 0.89 -7.08 14.29
N TYR A 53 1.15 -6.09 13.46
CA TYR A 53 0.19 -5.24 12.77
C TYR A 53 0.65 -5.09 11.32
N ARG A 54 -0.29 -5.30 10.40
CA ARG A 54 -0.12 -5.17 8.96
C ARG A 54 -1.39 -4.58 8.40
N ASP A 55 -1.34 -4.14 7.15
CA ASP A 55 -2.52 -3.65 6.46
C ASP A 55 -2.61 -4.23 5.05
N VAL A 56 -3.83 -4.37 4.55
CA VAL A 56 -4.09 -4.59 3.12
C VAL A 56 -4.94 -3.47 2.58
N MET A 57 -4.52 -2.91 1.45
CA MET A 57 -5.14 -1.73 0.85
C MET A 57 -5.35 -1.93 -0.65
N TRP A 58 -6.48 -1.48 -1.18
CA TRP A 58 -6.81 -1.62 -2.60
C TRP A 58 -7.40 -0.33 -3.16
N PHE A 59 -6.90 0.09 -4.32
CA PHE A 59 -7.47 1.18 -5.11
C PHE A 59 -8.05 0.63 -6.41
N ASN A 60 -9.14 1.24 -6.88
CA ASN A 60 -9.69 0.88 -8.17
C ASN A 60 -8.83 1.43 -9.31
N LEU A 61 -8.21 0.51 -10.07
CA LEU A 61 -7.40 0.83 -11.26
C LEU A 61 -8.09 0.43 -12.57
N SER A 62 -9.37 0.05 -12.55
CA SER A 62 -10.07 -0.52 -13.71
C SER A 62 -10.18 0.40 -14.93
N GLU A 63 -10.00 1.71 -14.73
CA GLU A 63 -10.02 2.71 -15.81
C GLU A 63 -8.69 2.80 -16.57
N TYR A 64 -7.61 2.23 -16.01
CA TYR A 64 -6.28 2.23 -16.61
C TYR A 64 -6.01 0.87 -17.25
N THR A 65 -5.83 0.87 -18.56
CA THR A 65 -5.62 -0.32 -19.38
C THR A 65 -4.14 -0.50 -19.74
N ASP A 66 -3.81 -1.61 -20.40
CA ASP A 66 -2.46 -1.92 -20.90
C ASP A 66 -1.87 -0.89 -21.88
N SER A 67 -2.72 -0.05 -22.48
CA SER A 67 -2.30 1.10 -23.28
C SER A 67 -1.84 2.30 -22.45
N THR A 68 -2.13 2.32 -21.15
CA THR A 68 -1.71 3.39 -20.22
C THR A 68 -0.28 3.11 -19.81
N VAL A 69 0.62 4.07 -20.03
CA VAL A 69 1.98 3.96 -19.51
C VAL A 69 2.09 4.80 -18.25
N VAL A 70 2.12 4.14 -17.09
CA VAL A 70 2.28 4.82 -15.80
C VAL A 70 3.75 5.22 -15.65
N ILE A 71 4.00 6.52 -15.62
CA ILE A 71 5.31 7.14 -15.43
C ILE A 71 5.66 7.16 -13.94
N ASN A 72 4.70 7.51 -13.09
CA ASN A 72 4.86 7.58 -11.64
C ASN A 72 3.57 7.20 -10.93
N ALA A 73 3.68 6.52 -9.79
CA ALA A 73 2.59 6.21 -8.89
C ALA A 73 3.01 6.37 -7.42
N ASN A 74 2.47 7.38 -6.73
CA ASN A 74 2.77 7.65 -5.33
C ASN A 74 1.59 7.30 -4.43
N LEU A 75 1.78 6.34 -3.52
CA LEU A 75 0.88 6.06 -2.42
C LEU A 75 1.13 7.08 -1.30
N SER A 76 0.13 7.87 -0.95
CA SER A 76 0.20 8.88 0.11
C SER A 76 -0.57 8.44 1.35
N LEU A 77 0.12 8.38 2.49
CA LEU A 77 -0.46 8.03 3.79
C LEU A 77 -0.26 9.17 4.79
N TYR A 78 -1.29 9.53 5.56
CA TYR A 78 -1.24 10.65 6.50
C TYR A 78 -0.79 10.19 7.89
N TRP A 79 0.40 10.59 8.32
CA TRP A 79 1.01 10.08 9.56
C TRP A 79 0.56 10.85 10.80
N TYR A 80 -0.16 10.18 11.71
CA TYR A 80 -0.74 10.84 12.91
C TYR A 80 -0.38 10.18 14.25
N HIS A 81 0.15 8.95 14.26
CA HIS A 81 0.41 8.19 15.51
C HIS A 81 1.77 7.46 15.45
N PRO A 82 2.53 7.33 16.57
CA PRO A 82 2.19 7.61 17.97
C PRO A 82 2.18 9.08 18.39
N SER A 83 1.09 9.50 19.03
CA SER A 83 0.96 10.89 19.54
C SER A 83 2.02 11.14 20.61
N GLU A 84 2.78 12.22 20.43
CA GLU A 84 3.73 12.79 21.42
C GLU A 84 4.79 11.80 21.96
N SER A 85 5.06 10.70 21.27
CA SER A 85 6.03 9.70 21.73
C SER A 85 6.88 9.13 20.60
N THR A 86 8.15 8.88 20.92
CA THR A 86 9.10 8.22 20.04
C THR A 86 8.88 6.71 20.03
N ARG A 87 9.41 6.03 19.01
CA ARG A 87 9.47 4.57 18.93
C ARG A 87 10.87 4.09 19.29
N PRO A 88 11.02 2.95 19.99
CA PRO A 88 12.34 2.37 20.29
C PRO A 88 13.17 2.05 19.04
N GLU A 89 12.51 1.66 17.94
CA GLU A 89 13.16 1.24 16.71
C GLU A 89 12.67 2.08 15.51
N ASP A 90 13.50 2.18 14.48
CA ASP A 90 13.10 2.74 13.19
C ASP A 90 11.95 1.91 12.58
N THR A 91 10.97 2.60 11.99
CA THR A 91 9.88 1.97 11.28
C THR A 91 10.18 1.98 9.79
N VAL A 92 10.64 0.85 9.26
CA VAL A 92 10.82 0.66 7.82
C VAL A 92 9.57 -0.03 7.26
N ILE A 93 8.72 0.74 6.58
CA ILE A 93 7.52 0.23 5.91
C ILE A 93 7.93 -0.37 4.56
N GLU A 94 7.28 -1.47 4.20
CA GLU A 94 7.53 -2.26 3.00
C GLU A 94 6.21 -2.58 2.30
N ILE A 95 6.18 -2.37 0.99
CA ILE A 95 5.03 -2.67 0.13
C ILE A 95 5.26 -3.96 -0.64
N TYR A 96 4.29 -4.86 -0.57
CA TYR A 96 4.27 -6.13 -1.30
C TYR A 96 2.95 -6.29 -2.06
N ARG A 97 2.93 -7.22 -3.01
CA ARG A 97 1.72 -7.61 -3.74
C ARG A 97 1.01 -8.75 -2.99
N PRO A 98 -0.26 -8.59 -2.56
CA PRO A 98 -1.02 -9.71 -2.01
C PRO A 98 -1.09 -10.87 -3.01
N ALA A 99 -0.83 -12.09 -2.55
CA ALA A 99 -0.76 -13.28 -3.41
C ALA A 99 -2.13 -13.75 -3.93
N SER A 100 -3.22 -13.19 -3.39
CA SER A 100 -4.60 -13.47 -3.78
C SER A 100 -5.47 -12.27 -3.51
N ALA A 101 -6.60 -12.17 -4.21
CA ALA A 101 -7.66 -11.23 -3.87
C ALA A 101 -8.18 -11.51 -2.45
N TRP A 102 -8.68 -10.44 -1.83
CA TRP A 102 -9.23 -10.45 -0.48
C TRP A 102 -10.51 -9.62 -0.45
N SER A 103 -11.35 -9.87 0.55
CA SER A 103 -12.63 -9.19 0.71
C SER A 103 -12.59 -8.26 1.93
N PRO A 104 -12.87 -6.96 1.79
CA PRO A 104 -12.82 -6.02 2.92
C PRO A 104 -13.78 -6.41 4.05
N ASN A 105 -14.88 -7.10 3.72
CA ASN A 105 -15.90 -7.51 4.68
C ASN A 105 -15.47 -8.72 5.53
N TYR A 106 -14.41 -9.43 5.15
CA TYR A 106 -14.03 -10.70 5.77
C TYR A 106 -12.55 -10.84 6.08
N VAL A 107 -11.70 -9.97 5.52
CA VAL A 107 -10.26 -10.05 5.73
C VAL A 107 -9.90 -9.75 7.18
N SER A 108 -9.10 -10.64 7.76
CA SER A 108 -8.56 -10.61 9.11
C SER A 108 -7.12 -11.13 9.11
N TRP A 109 -6.48 -11.21 10.27
CA TRP A 109 -5.13 -11.77 10.35
C TRP A 109 -5.07 -13.21 9.86
N ASN A 110 -6.09 -14.04 10.13
CA ASN A 110 -6.10 -15.44 9.72
C ASN A 110 -6.78 -15.68 8.37
N ASN A 111 -7.71 -14.82 7.94
CA ASN A 111 -8.52 -15.04 6.73
C ASN A 111 -8.39 -13.91 5.72
N ARG A 112 -8.39 -14.24 4.42
CA ARG A 112 -8.43 -13.24 3.33
C ARG A 112 -9.84 -12.94 2.84
N ASP A 113 -10.73 -13.90 3.04
CA ASP A 113 -12.13 -13.83 2.61
C ASP A 113 -12.96 -14.81 3.48
N LYS A 114 -14.28 -14.83 3.27
CA LYS A 114 -15.21 -15.71 3.97
C LYS A 114 -14.77 -17.17 3.83
N ASP A 115 -14.49 -17.80 4.98
CA ASP A 115 -14.08 -19.20 5.09
C ASP A 115 -12.79 -19.54 4.30
N LEU A 116 -11.97 -18.53 3.96
CA LEU A 116 -10.73 -18.68 3.20
C LEU A 116 -9.54 -18.11 3.99
N ALA A 117 -8.81 -19.01 4.66
CA ALA A 117 -7.62 -18.68 5.43
C ALA A 117 -6.42 -18.29 4.53
N TRP A 118 -5.60 -17.35 4.97
CA TRP A 118 -4.24 -17.21 4.45
C TRP A 118 -3.46 -18.52 4.68
N MET A 119 -2.50 -18.85 3.82
CA MET A 119 -1.55 -19.93 4.11
C MET A 119 -0.64 -19.55 5.28
N ASN A 120 -0.28 -18.27 5.37
CA ASN A 120 0.49 -17.71 6.48
C ASN A 120 -0.34 -16.64 7.21
N PRO A 121 -0.55 -16.77 8.54
CA PRO A 121 -1.21 -15.72 9.31
C PRO A 121 -0.55 -14.35 9.13
N GLY A 122 -1.38 -13.33 8.93
CA GLY A 122 -0.98 -11.97 8.60
C GLY A 122 -0.75 -11.72 7.11
N GLY A 123 -1.13 -12.66 6.24
CA GLY A 123 -1.15 -12.46 4.79
C GLY A 123 -0.11 -13.25 4.02
N ASP A 124 -0.46 -13.54 2.77
CA ASP A 124 0.44 -14.08 1.75
C ASP A 124 0.78 -13.01 0.71
N TRP A 125 2.05 -12.91 0.35
CA TRP A 125 2.51 -11.92 -0.62
C TRP A 125 3.57 -12.45 -1.58
N TYR A 126 3.65 -11.81 -2.74
CA TYR A 126 4.82 -11.87 -3.61
C TYR A 126 5.66 -10.62 -3.43
N ASP A 127 6.97 -10.82 -3.39
CA ASP A 127 7.95 -9.75 -3.50
C ASP A 127 8.15 -9.32 -4.96
N LYS A 128 8.91 -8.25 -5.21
CA LYS A 128 9.07 -7.69 -6.57
C LYS A 128 9.76 -8.64 -7.56
N ASN A 129 10.43 -9.67 -7.06
CA ASN A 129 11.05 -10.71 -7.88
C ASN A 129 10.11 -11.89 -8.13
N GLY A 130 8.85 -11.82 -7.68
CA GLY A 130 7.87 -12.89 -7.81
C GLY A 130 8.07 -14.04 -6.81
N VAL A 131 8.80 -13.83 -5.72
CA VAL A 131 9.01 -14.85 -4.69
C VAL A 131 7.90 -14.78 -3.64
N LEU A 132 7.19 -15.90 -3.44
CA LEU A 132 6.17 -16.02 -2.39
C LEU A 132 6.86 -15.90 -1.02
N GLN A 133 6.33 -15.02 -0.16
CA GLN A 133 6.94 -14.69 1.15
C GLN A 133 8.38 -14.12 1.02
N GLY A 134 8.72 -13.56 -0.14
CA GLY A 134 10.03 -12.94 -0.38
C GLY A 134 10.24 -11.66 0.44
N SER A 135 11.50 -11.23 0.52
CA SER A 135 11.95 -10.10 1.33
C SER A 135 12.38 -8.88 0.51
N THR A 136 12.11 -8.88 -0.80
CA THR A 136 12.43 -7.76 -1.70
C THR A 136 11.17 -6.94 -1.99
N PRO A 137 10.85 -5.92 -1.18
CA PRO A 137 9.62 -5.15 -1.37
C PRO A 137 9.64 -4.37 -2.69
N TYR A 138 8.45 -4.04 -3.20
CA TYR A 138 8.30 -3.13 -4.32
C TYR A 138 8.73 -1.71 -3.94
N ALA A 139 8.40 -1.29 -2.72
CA ALA A 139 8.69 0.04 -2.24
C ALA A 139 8.99 0.03 -0.74
N THR A 140 9.74 1.03 -0.29
CA THR A 140 10.03 1.23 1.13
C THR A 140 10.05 2.70 1.50
N ILE A 141 9.60 3.02 2.71
CA ILE A 141 9.81 4.31 3.37
C ILE A 141 10.28 4.08 4.79
N THR A 142 11.12 4.95 5.33
CA THR A 142 11.66 4.83 6.69
C THR A 142 11.28 6.05 7.52
N PHE A 143 10.67 5.79 8.68
CA PHE A 143 10.42 6.77 9.73
C PHE A 143 11.40 6.51 10.87
N LYS A 144 12.21 7.50 11.27
CA LYS A 144 13.16 7.27 12.37
C LYS A 144 12.43 7.07 13.67
N GLY A 145 12.91 6.19 14.54
CA GLY A 145 12.30 5.96 15.85
C GLY A 145 12.21 7.24 16.68
N SER A 146 13.16 8.16 16.47
CA SER A 146 13.20 9.49 17.07
C SER A 146 12.15 10.49 16.52
N ASP A 147 11.59 10.23 15.34
CA ASP A 147 10.66 11.14 14.69
C ASP A 147 9.26 10.99 15.28
N LEU A 148 8.63 12.14 15.54
CA LEU A 148 7.24 12.25 15.97
C LEU A 148 6.32 12.45 14.75
N PRO A 149 5.05 12.05 14.82
CA PRO A 149 4.10 12.31 13.75
C PRO A 149 3.98 13.80 13.46
N ASP A 150 4.14 14.14 12.19
CA ASP A 150 4.11 15.51 11.67
C ASP A 150 2.74 15.93 11.15
N ASN A 151 1.76 15.00 11.14
CA ASN A 151 0.40 15.25 10.68
C ASN A 151 0.38 15.78 9.24
N ILE A 152 1.17 15.14 8.36
CA ILE A 152 1.14 15.37 6.92
C ILE A 152 1.17 14.05 6.15
N TYR A 153 1.02 14.14 4.84
CA TYR A 153 1.18 13.00 3.94
C TYR A 153 2.65 12.64 3.74
N HIS A 154 2.93 11.34 3.76
CA HIS A 154 4.18 10.74 3.35
C HIS A 154 3.96 9.89 2.11
N GLU A 155 4.81 10.07 1.11
CA GLU A 155 4.68 9.44 -0.20
C GLU A 155 5.60 8.23 -0.34
N ILE A 156 5.05 7.14 -0.87
CA ILE A 156 5.74 5.90 -1.17
C ILE A 156 5.60 5.65 -2.67
N ASP A 157 6.72 5.65 -3.38
CA ASP A 157 6.77 5.33 -4.81
C ASP A 157 6.45 3.84 -5.01
N VAL A 158 5.27 3.56 -5.55
CA VAL A 158 4.74 2.22 -5.85
C VAL A 158 4.61 1.99 -7.36
N THR A 159 5.32 2.77 -8.17
CA THR A 159 5.24 2.78 -9.64
C THR A 159 5.39 1.40 -10.25
N ASP A 160 6.37 0.61 -9.79
CA ASP A 160 6.62 -0.73 -10.31
C ASP A 160 5.39 -1.64 -10.14
N LEU A 161 4.81 -1.68 -8.94
CA LEU A 161 3.66 -2.55 -8.66
C LEU A 161 2.40 -2.09 -9.41
N VAL A 162 2.16 -0.78 -9.46
CA VAL A 162 1.02 -0.23 -10.21
C VAL A 162 1.15 -0.53 -11.70
N ASN A 163 2.35 -0.42 -12.28
CA ASN A 163 2.59 -0.79 -13.66
C ASN A 163 2.29 -2.26 -13.94
N GLU A 164 2.62 -3.17 -13.02
CA GLU A 164 2.30 -4.59 -13.19
C GLU A 164 0.79 -4.87 -13.15
N TYR A 165 0.00 -4.06 -12.45
CA TYR A 165 -1.45 -4.13 -12.47
C TYR A 165 -2.05 -3.53 -13.75
N VAL A 166 -1.63 -2.32 -14.12
CA VAL A 166 -2.17 -1.60 -15.28
C VAL A 166 -1.82 -2.31 -16.60
N SER A 167 -0.61 -2.87 -16.71
CA SER A 167 -0.20 -3.67 -17.88
C SER A 167 -0.90 -5.03 -17.99
N GLY A 168 -1.66 -5.44 -16.98
CA GLY A 168 -2.31 -6.75 -16.94
C GLY A 168 -1.37 -7.92 -16.68
N LYS A 169 -0.10 -7.66 -16.30
CA LYS A 169 0.83 -8.73 -15.86
C LYS A 169 0.24 -9.51 -14.68
N TYR A 170 -0.43 -8.79 -13.78
CA TYR A 170 -1.14 -9.37 -12.64
C TYR A 170 -2.52 -8.73 -12.45
N GLU A 171 -3.47 -9.49 -11.92
CA GLU A 171 -4.70 -8.92 -11.38
C GLU A 171 -4.38 -7.93 -10.25
N ASN A 172 -5.15 -6.84 -10.15
CA ASN A 172 -5.00 -5.86 -9.08
C ASN A 172 -5.53 -6.41 -7.75
N THR A 173 -4.63 -6.96 -6.94
CA THR A 173 -4.91 -7.43 -5.57
C THR A 173 -4.58 -6.38 -4.51
N GLY A 174 -4.12 -5.19 -4.91
CA GLY A 174 -3.80 -4.07 -4.01
C GLY A 174 -2.40 -4.14 -3.42
N PHE A 175 -2.25 -3.72 -2.18
CA PHE A 175 -1.00 -3.58 -1.45
C PHE A 175 -1.09 -4.37 -0.14
N LEU A 176 -0.09 -5.19 0.17
CA LEU A 176 0.17 -5.65 1.52
C LEU A 176 1.24 -4.76 2.12
N ILE A 177 0.92 -4.12 3.24
CA ILE A 177 1.77 -3.14 3.91
C ILE A 177 2.20 -3.75 5.25
N LYS A 178 3.51 -3.89 5.43
CA LYS A 178 4.10 -4.35 6.69
C LYS A 178 5.36 -3.57 7.00
N THR A 179 5.92 -3.78 8.19
CA THR A 179 7.27 -3.28 8.49
C THR A 179 8.31 -4.38 8.33
N ARG A 180 9.56 -4.00 8.09
CA ARG A 180 10.67 -4.96 7.98
C ARG A 180 10.85 -5.76 9.26
N THR A 181 10.99 -5.07 10.38
CA THR A 181 11.23 -5.62 11.72
C THR A 181 10.00 -5.34 12.58
N GLU A 182 8.99 -6.20 12.55
CA GLU A 182 7.68 -6.02 13.22
C GLU A 182 7.78 -6.14 14.76
N SER A 183 8.61 -5.34 15.40
CA SER A 183 8.91 -5.34 16.84
C SER A 183 9.26 -3.92 17.30
N ASN A 184 8.46 -3.39 18.23
CA ASN A 184 8.59 -2.05 18.82
C ASN A 184 8.74 -0.88 17.83
N ASN A 185 8.17 -1.02 16.65
CA ASN A 185 8.22 -0.02 15.59
C ASN A 185 6.82 0.35 15.08
N TYR A 186 5.80 0.16 15.91
CA TYR A 186 4.41 0.43 15.58
C TYR A 186 4.17 1.90 15.20
N ILE A 187 3.47 2.11 14.09
CA ILE A 187 3.08 3.40 13.54
C ILE A 187 1.65 3.31 13.00
N ALA A 188 0.92 4.42 12.95
CA ALA A 188 -0.38 4.45 12.28
C ALA A 188 -0.64 5.72 11.48
N PHE A 189 -1.43 5.54 10.42
CA PHE A 189 -1.90 6.52 9.46
C PHE A 189 -3.44 6.54 9.45
N TYR A 190 -4.05 7.61 8.96
CA TYR A 190 -5.51 7.64 8.80
C TYR A 190 -5.98 6.73 7.66
N SER A 191 -7.02 5.95 7.92
CA SER A 191 -7.71 5.13 6.91
C SER A 191 -8.74 5.93 6.11
N SER A 192 -9.37 5.29 5.13
CA SER A 192 -10.55 5.83 4.43
C SER A 192 -11.74 6.09 5.35
N ASP A 193 -11.79 5.48 6.53
CA ASP A 193 -12.87 5.63 7.52
C ASP A 193 -12.50 6.62 8.65
N CYS A 194 -11.51 7.50 8.44
CA CYS A 194 -11.09 8.48 9.45
C CYS A 194 -12.07 9.64 9.66
N GLY A 195 -13.06 9.80 8.77
CA GLY A 195 -14.09 10.85 8.85
C GLY A 195 -13.65 12.23 8.35
N ASN A 196 -12.45 12.35 7.78
CA ASN A 196 -11.96 13.56 7.13
C ASN A 196 -11.28 13.23 5.80
N GLU A 197 -11.96 13.54 4.70
CA GLU A 197 -11.50 13.30 3.32
C GLU A 197 -10.11 13.88 3.00
N ASN A 198 -9.66 14.91 3.73
CA ASN A 198 -8.34 15.53 3.53
C ASN A 198 -7.19 14.76 4.20
N GLN A 199 -7.50 13.66 4.89
CA GLN A 199 -6.55 12.82 5.64
C GLN A 199 -6.58 11.35 5.18
N GLU A 200 -7.50 10.99 4.29
CA GLU A 200 -7.62 9.63 3.73
C GLU A 200 -6.43 9.25 2.84
N PRO A 201 -6.14 7.94 2.66
CA PRO A 201 -5.15 7.46 1.71
C PRO A 201 -5.46 7.85 0.27
N LYS A 202 -4.42 8.13 -0.52
CA LYS A 202 -4.56 8.46 -1.95
C LYS A 202 -3.48 7.79 -2.77
N LEU A 203 -3.82 7.45 -4.01
CA LEU A 203 -2.86 7.03 -5.03
C LEU A 203 -2.82 8.08 -6.14
N GLN A 204 -1.67 8.72 -6.32
CA GLN A 204 -1.46 9.72 -7.36
C GLN A 204 -0.72 9.09 -8.53
N LEU A 205 -1.29 9.20 -9.73
CA LEU A 205 -0.71 8.67 -10.96
C LEU A 205 -0.29 9.80 -11.90
N GLU A 206 0.86 9.61 -12.53
CA GLU A 206 1.31 10.34 -13.71
C GLU A 206 1.42 9.34 -14.86
N TYR A 207 0.74 9.57 -15.99
CA TYR A 207 0.69 8.61 -17.10
C TYR A 207 0.54 9.29 -18.47
N ILE A 208 0.79 8.51 -19.52
CA ILE A 208 0.63 8.89 -20.93
C ILE A 208 -0.24 7.88 -21.67
#